data_AF-A0AA51MUU1-F1
#
_entry.id   AF-A0AA51MUU1-F1
#
_cell.length_a   1.000
_cell.length_b   1.000
_cell.length_c   1.000
_cell.angle_alpha   90.00
_cell.angle_beta   90.00
_cell.angle_gamma   90.00
#
_symmetry.space_group_name_H-M   'P 1'
#
loop_
_entity.id
_entity.type
_entity.pdbx_description
1 polymer ?
#
loop_
_entity_poly.entity_id
_entity_poly.type
_entity_poly.pdbx_seq_one_letter_code
_entity_poly.pdbx_strand_id
1 'polypeptide(L)' 'MSEQKDMFSIININNKNPDIDIPKGVKLKPKELWCPYCSKPVIFIRDKEMGVRKCPYCKVSDRDYSVKKINKKWL' A
#
# COMPACT_ATOMS: atom_id res chain seq x y z
N MET A 1 -2.20 17.33 29.78
CA MET A 1 -2.23 17.98 28.45
C MET A 1 -2.69 16.94 27.45
N SER A 2 -3.86 17.14 26.84
CA SER A 2 -4.40 16.21 25.85
C SER A 2 -3.61 16.35 24.55
N GLU A 3 -2.99 15.26 24.11
CA GLU A 3 -2.18 15.21 22.89
C GLU A 3 -3.06 15.54 21.68
N GLN A 4 -2.96 16.75 21.14
CA GLN A 4 -3.67 17.15 19.93
C GLN A 4 -3.02 16.45 18.74
N LYS A 5 -3.66 15.41 18.21
CA LYS A 5 -3.18 14.70 17.03
C LYS A 5 -3.69 15.38 15.76
N ASP A 6 -2.75 15.79 14.92
CA ASP A 6 -3.05 16.35 13.60
C ASP A 6 -3.77 15.32 12.72
N MET A 7 -4.82 15.74 12.02
CA MET A 7 -5.67 14.83 11.24
C MET A 7 -4.91 14.14 10.08
N PHE A 8 -3.86 14.76 9.53
CA PHE A 8 -3.02 14.14 8.49
C PHE A 8 -2.12 13.05 9.04
N SER A 9 -1.73 13.12 10.32
CA SER A 9 -0.94 12.06 10.96
C SER A 9 -1.70 10.74 11.09
N ILE A 10 -3.04 10.79 11.14
CA ILE A 10 -3.92 9.61 11.18
C ILE A 10 -4.12 9.00 9.79
N ILE A 11 -4.00 9.79 8.73
CA ILE A 11 -4.31 9.34 7.36
C ILE A 11 -3.09 8.69 6.68
N ASN A 12 -1.89 9.10 7.07
CA ASN A 12 -0.61 8.60 6.53
C ASN A 12 -0.02 7.46 7.38
N ILE A 13 -0.85 6.53 7.83
CA ILE A 13 -0.38 5.35 8.56
C ILE A 13 0.34 4.44 7.56
N ASN A 14 1.67 4.40 7.69
CA ASN A 14 2.49 3.31 7.18
C ASN A 14 2.54 2.26 8.29
N ASN A 15 1.84 1.14 8.10
CA ASN A 15 1.93 0.02 9.02
C ASN A 15 3.40 -0.45 9.06
N LYS A 16 3.98 -0.49 10.27
CA LYS A 16 5.34 -1.03 10.48
C LYS A 16 5.41 -2.51 10.08
N ASN A 17 4.29 -3.22 10.21
CA ASN A 17 4.15 -4.63 9.87
C ASN A 17 3.23 -4.74 8.65
N PRO A 18 3.74 -5.18 7.48
CA PRO A 18 2.91 -5.35 6.29
C PRO A 18 1.92 -6.51 6.46
N ASP A 19 0.72 -6.36 5.88
CA ASP A 19 -0.24 -7.45 5.80
C ASP A 19 0.34 -8.67 5.09
N ILE A 20 0.05 -9.86 5.63
CA ILE A 20 0.48 -11.14 5.07
C ILE A 20 -0.51 -11.63 4.01
N ASP A 21 -1.80 -11.39 4.24
CA ASP A 21 -2.91 -11.81 3.38
C ASP A 21 -3.94 -10.68 3.20
N ILE A 22 -4.68 -10.74 2.08
CA ILE A 22 -5.78 -9.80 1.82
C ILE A 22 -6.96 -10.15 2.76
N PRO A 23 -7.51 -9.18 3.54
CA PRO A 23 -8.63 -9.44 4.43
C PRO A 23 -9.85 -10.05 3.73
N LYS A 24 -10.55 -10.95 4.41
CA LYS A 24 -11.77 -11.59 3.88
C LYS A 24 -12.82 -10.53 3.55
N GLY A 25 -13.38 -10.59 2.34
CA GLY A 25 -14.40 -9.65 1.86
C GLY A 25 -13.86 -8.49 1.02
N VAL A 26 -12.55 -8.28 0.98
CA VAL A 26 -11.94 -7.31 0.06
C VAL A 26 -11.90 -7.90 -1.35
N LYS A 27 -12.51 -7.20 -2.31
CA LYS A 27 -12.43 -7.51 -3.74
C LYS A 27 -11.67 -6.38 -4.44
N LEU A 28 -10.52 -6.71 -5.02
CA LEU A 28 -9.74 -5.77 -5.83
C LEU A 28 -10.42 -5.57 -7.20
N LYS A 29 -10.51 -4.32 -7.66
CA LYS A 29 -10.95 -4.01 -9.03
C LYS A 29 -9.84 -4.30 -10.04
N PRO A 30 -10.15 -4.36 -11.35
CA PRO A 30 -9.12 -4.46 -12.38
C PRO A 30 -8.06 -3.36 -12.23
N LYS A 31 -6.78 -3.76 -12.30
CA LYS A 31 -5.60 -2.89 -12.12
C LYS A 31 -5.30 -2.40 -10.70
N GLU A 32 -6.18 -2.66 -9.73
CA GLU A 32 -5.87 -2.42 -8.31
C GLU A 32 -4.95 -3.51 -7.77
N LEU A 33 -4.11 -3.11 -6.82
CA LEU A 33 -3.27 -3.99 -6.01
C LEU A 33 -3.55 -3.68 -4.54
N TRP A 34 -3.46 -4.70 -3.69
CA TRP A 34 -3.44 -4.49 -2.26
C TRP A 34 -2.09 -3.93 -1.82
N CYS A 35 -2.10 -2.79 -1.13
CA CYS A 35 -0.90 -2.28 -0.46
C CYS A 35 -0.86 -2.82 0.98
N PRO A 36 0.07 -3.73 1.33
CA PRO A 36 0.12 -4.35 2.64
C PRO A 36 0.57 -3.38 3.75
N TYR A 37 1.19 -2.25 3.39
CA TYR A 37 1.62 -1.22 4.33
C TYR A 37 0.52 -0.20 4.65
N CYS A 38 -0.50 -0.12 3.79
CA CYS A 38 -1.62 0.80 3.96
C CYS A 38 -2.94 0.07 4.25
N SER A 39 -2.93 -1.26 4.18
CA SER A 39 -4.09 -2.14 4.30
C SER A 39 -5.29 -1.69 3.49
N LYS A 40 -5.04 -1.30 2.22
CA LYS A 40 -6.10 -0.85 1.30
C LYS A 40 -5.81 -1.19 -0.17
N PRO A 41 -6.85 -1.31 -1.01
CA PRO A 41 -6.71 -1.39 -2.46
C PRO A 41 -6.21 -0.05 -3.00
N VAL A 42 -5.19 -0.10 -3.86
CA VAL A 42 -4.61 1.09 -4.49
C VAL A 42 -4.22 0.80 -5.94
N ILE A 43 -4.20 1.83 -6.76
CA ILE A 43 -3.56 1.79 -8.07
C ILE A 43 -2.15 2.34 -7.92
N PHE A 44 -1.14 1.52 -8.15
CA PHE A 44 0.25 1.96 -8.11
C PHE A 44 0.53 2.85 -9.34
N ILE A 45 1.07 4.04 -9.10
CA ILE A 45 1.28 5.08 -10.12
C ILE A 45 2.76 5.07 -10.51
N ARG A 46 3.05 5.18 -11.81
CA ARG A 46 4.42 5.23 -12.32
C ARG A 46 5.15 6.46 -11.76
N ASP A 47 6.23 6.21 -11.06
CA ASP A 47 7.23 7.20 -10.68
C ASP A 47 8.15 7.44 -11.90
N LYS A 48 8.26 8.70 -12.33
CA LYS A 48 9.03 9.09 -13.51
C LYS A 48 10.54 9.06 -13.26
N GLU A 49 10.97 9.21 -12.00
CA GLU A 49 12.40 9.28 -11.66
C GLU A 49 13.03 7.90 -11.61
N MET A 50 12.35 6.95 -10.96
CA MET A 50 12.87 5.59 -10.76
C MET A 50 12.28 4.54 -11.73
N GLY A 51 11.30 4.91 -12.55
CA GLY A 51 10.68 4.00 -13.52
C GLY A 51 9.88 2.84 -12.90
N VAL A 52 9.62 2.87 -11.59
CA VAL A 52 8.82 1.89 -10.85
C VAL A 52 7.42 2.43 -10.60
N ARG A 53 6.43 1.58 -10.29
CA ARG A 53 5.12 2.09 -9.84
C ARG A 53 5.11 2.12 -8.33
N LYS A 54 4.60 3.20 -7.74
CA LYS A 54 4.54 3.38 -6.28
C LYS A 54 3.13 3.54 -5.79
N CYS A 55 2.89 3.11 -4.56
CA CYS A 55 1.67 3.41 -3.83
C CYS A 55 1.56 4.94 -3.66
N PRO A 56 0.41 5.57 -3.97
CA PRO A 56 0.26 7.01 -3.83
C PRO A 56 0.37 7.50 -2.37
N TYR A 57 0.08 6.63 -1.40
CA TYR A 57 0.10 6.92 0.03
C TYR A 57 1.49 6.67 0.65
N CYS A 58 1.89 5.40 0.78
CA CYS A 58 3.14 5.04 1.47
C CYS A 58 4.41 5.09 0.60
N LYS A 59 4.28 5.37 -0.71
CA LYS A 59 5.37 5.41 -1.69
C LYS A 59 6.15 4.10 -1.87
N VAL A 60 5.69 3.00 -1.28
CA VAL A 60 6.24 1.66 -1.52
C VAL A 60 6.07 1.27 -2.98
N SER A 61 7.08 0.61 -3.52
CA SER A 61 7.11 0.14 -4.91
C SER A 61 6.21 -1.07 -5.13
N ASP A 62 5.64 -1.21 -6.32
CA ASP A 62 4.97 -2.43 -6.78
C ASP A 62 5.93 -3.62 -6.90
N ARG A 63 7.24 -3.34 -6.90
CA ARG A 63 8.30 -4.35 -6.86
C ARG A 63 8.67 -4.86 -5.47
N ASP A 64 8.14 -4.24 -4.42
CA ASP A 64 8.39 -4.65 -3.04
C ASP A 64 7.98 -6.12 -2.81
N TYR A 65 8.76 -6.83 -1.99
CA TYR A 65 8.56 -8.26 -1.74
C TYR A 65 7.16 -8.54 -1.17
N SER A 66 6.71 -7.76 -0.18
CA SER A 66 5.42 -7.95 0.48
C SER A 66 4.26 -7.67 -0.48
N VAL A 67 4.39 -6.61 -1.29
CA VAL A 67 3.42 -6.24 -2.32
C VAL A 67 3.30 -7.35 -3.37
N LYS A 68 4.42 -7.86 -3.88
CA LYS A 68 4.41 -8.96 -4.85
C LYS A 68 3.81 -10.24 -4.28
N LYS A 69 4.18 -10.56 -3.03
CA LYS A 69 3.72 -11.75 -2.32
C LYS A 69 2.20 -11.77 -2.18
N ILE A 70 1.62 -10.73 -1.59
CA ILE A 70 0.18 -10.67 -1.31
C ILE A 70 -0.67 -10.58 -2.58
N ASN A 71 -0.16 -9.91 -3.62
CA ASN A 71 -0.85 -9.76 -4.91
C ASN A 71 -0.58 -10.91 -5.90
N LYS A 72 0.18 -11.93 -5.51
CA LYS A 72 0.56 -13.09 -6.35
C LYS A 72 1.20 -12.66 -7.69
N LYS A 73 2.02 -11.61 -7.67
CA LYS A 73 2.71 -11.04 -8.85
C LYS A 73 4.12 -11.62 -9.04
N TRP A 74 4.29 -12.91 -8.80
CA TRP A 74 5.56 -13.62 -9.03
C TRP A 74 5.65 -14.00 -10.50
N LEU A 75 5.98 -13.02 -11.34
CA LEU A 75 6.30 -13.18 -12.75
C LEU A 75 7.52 -12.31 -13.05
#